data_AF-A0A2A6Q059-F1
#
_entry.id   AF-A0A2A6Q059-F1
#
_cell.length_a   1.000
_cell.length_b   1.000
_cell.length_c   1.000
_cell.angle_alpha   90.00
_cell.angle_beta   90.00
_cell.angle_gamma   90.00
#
_symmetry.space_group_name_H-M   'P 1'
#
loop_
_entity.id
_entity.type
_entity.pdbx_description
1 polymer ?
#
loop_
_entity_poly.entity_id
_entity_poly.type
_entity_poly.pdbx_seq_one_letter_code
_entity_poly.pdbx_strand_id
1 'polypeptide(L)'
;MSGVSPFNSDDAVWHFHPVVFLNAINNSNYPKTPVNNELIPLEFLRFYNGDTIDDADYENAARTLQCEVAAIKAVAKTETGSSGSYFKFEQEDDYVPSILFERHHFHRYTNGVYDSQPDISNSRSGGYGTRSEQYQKLLRAYVLDKQAALKSASWGKFQILASNYQAAGYSSPEEFIISISESEKNHLAAFINFIKSNPVLLRAIRDKDWLNFALCYNGQSQRGYDDRIRANYEQYR
;
A
#
# COMPACT_ATOMS: atom_id res chain seq x y z
N MET A 1 -37.11 16.46 37.17
CA MET A 1 -35.87 17.22 36.96
C MET A 1 -34.76 16.21 36.67
N SER A 2 -34.19 16.34 35.48
CA SER A 2 -33.16 15.51 34.86
C SER A 2 -31.81 15.62 35.55
N GLY A 3 -31.10 14.50 35.69
CA GLY A 3 -29.67 14.46 36.00
C GLY A 3 -29.01 13.41 35.12
N VAL A 4 -28.28 13.88 34.11
CA VAL A 4 -27.62 13.09 33.07
C VAL A 4 -26.32 12.47 33.61
N SER A 5 -26.01 11.27 33.13
CA SER A 5 -24.75 10.52 33.34
C SER A 5 -23.53 11.28 32.81
N PRO A 6 -22.36 11.29 33.48
CA PRO A 6 -21.11 11.56 32.81
C PRO A 6 -20.51 10.25 32.32
N PHE A 7 -20.41 10.15 30.99
CA PHE A 7 -19.63 9.17 30.26
C PHE A 7 -18.18 9.15 30.78
N ASN A 8 -17.69 7.97 31.17
CA ASN A 8 -16.25 7.67 31.14
C ASN A 8 -15.87 7.45 29.68
N SER A 9 -15.38 8.48 29.01
CA SER A 9 -14.62 8.37 27.77
C SER A 9 -13.14 8.41 28.13
N ASP A 10 -12.63 7.30 28.67
CA ASP A 10 -11.19 7.06 28.70
C ASP A 10 -10.78 6.50 27.33
N ASP A 11 -10.80 7.37 26.31
CA ASP A 11 -10.05 7.10 25.10
C ASP A 11 -8.57 7.11 25.48
N ALA A 12 -7.91 5.95 25.34
CA ALA A 12 -6.49 5.83 25.59
C ALA A 12 -5.72 6.73 24.61
N VAL A 13 -5.35 7.93 25.07
CA VAL A 13 -4.41 8.81 24.38
C VAL A 13 -3.05 8.13 24.47
N TRP A 14 -2.70 7.40 23.42
CA TRP A 14 -1.37 6.83 23.26
C TRP A 14 -0.38 7.96 23.01
N HIS A 15 0.28 8.41 24.07
CA HIS A 15 1.47 9.23 23.97
C HIS A 15 2.60 8.36 23.41
N PHE A 16 2.87 8.50 22.11
CA PHE A 16 4.11 7.97 21.52
C PHE A 16 5.26 8.65 22.24
N HIS A 17 5.99 7.91 23.08
CA HIS A 17 7.20 8.46 23.66
C HIS A 17 8.21 8.66 22.54
N PRO A 18 8.65 9.91 22.26
CA PRO A 18 9.59 10.17 21.20
C PRO A 18 10.97 9.56 21.49
N VAL A 19 11.21 8.94 22.66
CA VAL A 19 12.53 8.43 23.07
C VAL A 19 13.10 7.32 22.16
N VAL A 20 12.25 6.54 21.47
CA VAL A 20 12.76 5.59 20.43
C VAL A 20 13.16 6.33 19.14
N PHE A 21 12.60 7.52 18.91
CA PHE A 21 12.89 8.41 17.77
C PHE A 21 13.88 9.56 18.08
N LEU A 22 14.14 9.89 19.35
CA LEU A 22 14.94 11.06 19.76
C LEU A 22 16.45 10.87 19.52
N ASN A 23 16.91 9.65 19.21
CA ASN A 23 18.28 9.44 18.72
C ASN A 23 18.42 9.67 17.20
N ALA A 24 17.33 10.01 16.49
CA ALA A 24 17.34 10.32 15.06
C ALA A 24 17.33 11.83 14.75
N ILE A 25 17.57 12.69 15.75
CA ILE A 25 17.61 14.15 15.56
C ILE A 25 19.00 14.56 15.04
N ASN A 26 19.30 14.20 13.79
CA ASN A 26 20.19 14.95 12.87
C ASN A 26 20.38 14.31 11.48
N ASN A 27 19.71 13.20 11.13
CA ASN A 27 19.90 12.58 9.81
C ASN A 27 18.77 12.91 8.83
N SER A 28 19.07 13.85 7.93
CA SER A 28 18.31 14.25 6.74
C SER A 28 18.15 13.17 5.66
N ASN A 29 18.22 11.88 6.00
CA ASN A 29 18.45 10.81 5.03
C ASN A 29 17.22 9.95 4.70
N TYR A 30 16.04 10.25 5.27
CA TYR A 30 14.81 9.52 5.00
C TYR A 30 13.64 10.48 4.68
N PRO A 31 12.70 10.07 3.80
CA PRO A 31 11.46 10.80 3.60
C PRO A 31 10.69 10.94 4.91
N LYS A 32 10.06 12.10 5.10
CA LYS A 32 9.16 12.37 6.23
C LYS A 32 7.74 12.62 5.78
N THR A 33 6.77 12.22 6.59
CA THR A 33 5.34 12.48 6.36
C THR A 33 4.66 12.84 7.69
N PRO A 34 3.63 13.70 7.68
CA PRO A 34 2.93 14.05 8.91
C PRO A 34 2.15 12.87 9.48
N VAL A 35 2.36 12.63 10.77
CA VAL A 35 1.66 11.62 11.56
C VAL A 35 1.36 12.26 12.91
N ASN A 36 0.08 12.36 13.27
CA ASN A 36 -0.37 13.06 14.49
C ASN A 36 0.17 14.50 14.60
N ASN A 37 0.20 15.25 13.49
CA ASN A 37 0.73 16.63 13.38
C ASN A 37 2.24 16.77 13.61
N GLU A 38 3.00 15.67 13.57
CA GLU A 38 4.47 15.69 13.62
C GLU A 38 5.04 15.10 12.32
N LEU A 39 6.10 15.72 11.78
CA LEU A 39 6.81 15.16 10.63
C LEU A 39 7.70 14.00 11.09
N ILE A 40 7.31 12.77 10.75
CA ILE A 40 8.01 11.56 11.16
C ILE A 40 8.88 11.02 10.01
N PRO A 41 10.20 10.80 10.20
CA PRO A 41 11.05 10.15 9.22
C PRO A 41 10.70 8.66 9.09
N LEU A 42 10.66 8.16 7.86
CA LEU A 42 10.31 6.79 7.53
C LEU A 42 11.55 6.00 7.11
N GLU A 43 12.21 5.35 8.06
CA GLU A 43 13.52 4.66 7.85
C GLU A 43 13.50 3.56 6.77
N PHE A 44 12.32 2.98 6.53
CA PHE A 44 12.08 1.95 5.53
C PHE A 44 11.81 2.52 4.12
N LEU A 45 11.87 3.84 3.92
CA LEU A 45 11.71 4.48 2.61
C LEU A 45 13.00 5.16 2.12
N ARG A 46 13.03 5.42 0.81
CA ARG A 46 13.97 6.29 0.11
C ARG A 46 13.20 7.39 -0.62
N PHE A 47 13.90 8.48 -0.93
CA PHE A 47 13.30 9.63 -1.59
C PHE A 47 12.80 9.26 -2.98
N TYR A 48 11.57 9.66 -3.27
CA TYR A 48 11.01 9.61 -4.61
C TYR A 48 11.85 10.48 -5.55
N ASN A 49 12.31 9.90 -6.66
CA ASN A 49 13.21 10.57 -7.60
C ASN A 49 12.48 11.38 -8.69
N GLY A 50 11.15 11.32 -8.75
CA GLY A 50 10.34 12.01 -9.76
C GLY A 50 10.05 11.19 -11.02
N ASP A 51 10.63 10.00 -11.17
CA ASP A 51 10.41 9.16 -12.35
C ASP A 51 9.00 8.55 -12.34
N THR A 52 8.26 8.89 -13.38
CA THR A 52 6.90 8.40 -13.64
C THR A 52 6.91 7.37 -14.77
N ILE A 53 5.87 6.54 -14.84
CA ILE A 53 5.71 5.59 -15.94
C ILE A 53 5.27 6.35 -17.20
N ASP A 54 6.07 6.26 -18.26
CA ASP A 54 5.75 6.83 -19.57
C ASP A 54 5.12 5.79 -20.52
N ASP A 55 4.74 6.22 -21.72
CA ASP A 55 4.10 5.33 -22.70
C ASP A 55 5.04 4.19 -23.17
N ALA A 56 6.34 4.46 -23.29
CA ALA A 56 7.31 3.43 -23.71
C ALA A 56 7.47 2.36 -22.62
N ASP A 57 7.44 2.74 -21.34
CA ASP A 57 7.42 1.81 -20.23
C ASP A 57 6.19 0.89 -20.28
N TYR A 58 4.99 1.45 -20.53
CA TYR A 58 3.78 0.65 -20.69
C TYR A 58 3.84 -0.30 -21.89
N GLU A 59 4.36 0.16 -23.03
CA GLU A 59 4.56 -0.69 -24.22
C GLU A 59 5.52 -1.84 -23.94
N ASN A 60 6.62 -1.58 -23.23
CA ASN A 60 7.59 -2.59 -22.84
C ASN A 60 6.98 -3.61 -21.85
N ALA A 61 6.20 -3.13 -20.88
CA ALA A 61 5.46 -3.99 -19.96
C ALA A 61 4.45 -4.88 -20.70
N ALA A 62 3.68 -4.30 -21.62
CA ALA A 62 2.70 -5.00 -22.44
C ALA A 62 3.36 -6.08 -23.31
N ARG A 63 4.50 -5.78 -23.93
CA ARG A 63 5.31 -6.75 -24.69
C ARG A 63 5.81 -7.90 -23.81
N THR A 64 6.29 -7.57 -22.61
CA THR A 64 6.81 -8.56 -21.64
C THR A 64 5.70 -9.49 -21.15
N LEU A 65 4.54 -8.93 -20.83
CA LEU A 65 3.37 -9.67 -20.36
C LEU A 65 2.57 -10.31 -21.50
N GLN A 66 2.83 -9.95 -22.76
CA GLN A 66 2.05 -10.33 -23.94
C GLN A 66 0.56 -9.98 -23.82
N CYS A 67 0.25 -8.84 -23.21
CA CYS A 67 -1.09 -8.30 -23.08
C CYS A 67 -1.18 -6.92 -23.75
N GLU A 68 -2.35 -6.30 -23.72
CA GLU A 68 -2.54 -4.96 -24.24
C GLU A 68 -2.08 -3.89 -23.23
N VAL A 69 -1.56 -2.77 -23.73
CA VAL A 69 -1.23 -1.59 -22.89
C VAL A 69 -2.45 -1.13 -22.08
N ALA A 70 -3.62 -1.13 -22.72
CA ALA A 70 -4.89 -0.76 -22.09
C ALA A 70 -5.20 -1.63 -20.86
N ALA A 71 -4.83 -2.92 -20.85
CA ALA A 71 -5.05 -3.80 -19.71
C ALA A 71 -4.21 -3.37 -18.49
N ILE A 72 -2.93 -3.04 -18.70
CA ILE A 72 -2.04 -2.58 -17.62
C ILE A 72 -2.51 -1.23 -17.07
N LYS A 73 -2.84 -0.28 -17.97
CA LYS A 73 -3.38 1.03 -17.59
C LYS A 73 -4.71 0.90 -16.83
N ALA A 74 -5.56 -0.05 -17.21
CA ALA A 74 -6.83 -0.31 -16.53
C ALA A 74 -6.63 -0.79 -15.08
N VAL A 75 -5.67 -1.68 -14.84
CA VAL A 75 -5.32 -2.13 -13.48
C VAL A 75 -4.78 -0.96 -12.66
N ALA A 76 -3.81 -0.21 -13.17
CA ALA A 76 -3.26 0.96 -12.48
C ALA A 76 -4.34 1.98 -12.10
N LYS A 77 -5.26 2.29 -13.03
CA LYS A 77 -6.39 3.20 -12.79
C LYS A 77 -7.39 2.63 -11.78
N THR A 78 -7.58 1.32 -11.74
CA THR A 78 -8.46 0.67 -10.77
C THR A 78 -7.86 0.74 -9.37
N GLU A 79 -6.54 0.62 -9.23
CA GLU A 79 -5.90 0.64 -7.92
C GLU A 79 -5.79 2.02 -7.30
N THR A 80 -5.25 2.98 -8.05
CA THR A 80 -4.97 4.31 -7.50
C THR A 80 -5.83 5.41 -8.09
N GLY A 81 -6.39 5.24 -9.30
CA GLY A 81 -7.28 6.22 -9.91
C GLY A 81 -6.70 7.64 -9.89
N SER A 82 -7.51 8.63 -9.49
CA SER A 82 -7.08 10.02 -9.29
C SER A 82 -6.28 10.25 -8.00
N SER A 83 -6.16 9.25 -7.13
CA SER A 83 -5.44 9.37 -5.87
C SER A 83 -3.94 9.53 -6.06
N GLY A 84 -3.40 8.96 -7.13
CA GLY A 84 -1.97 8.93 -7.42
C GLY A 84 -1.23 7.82 -6.66
N SER A 85 -0.01 7.57 -7.08
CA SER A 85 0.93 6.57 -6.54
C SER A 85 1.85 7.13 -5.45
N TYR A 86 1.98 8.46 -5.40
CA TYR A 86 2.72 9.23 -4.39
C TYR A 86 1.87 10.41 -3.95
N PHE A 87 2.08 10.86 -2.71
CA PHE A 87 1.46 12.08 -2.21
C PHE A 87 2.33 12.79 -1.19
N LYS A 88 2.00 14.05 -0.99
CA LYS A 88 2.40 14.92 0.11
C LYS A 88 1.12 15.43 0.79
N PHE A 89 1.14 15.58 2.10
CA PHE A 89 0.02 16.15 2.84
C PHE A 89 0.23 17.62 3.16
N GLU A 90 1.48 18.06 3.28
CA GLU A 90 1.86 19.41 3.71
C GLU A 90 2.90 20.00 2.76
N GLN A 91 3.32 21.25 3.00
CA GLN A 91 4.38 21.86 2.18
C GLN A 91 5.76 21.26 2.51
N GLU A 92 5.96 20.93 3.79
CA GLU A 92 7.26 20.64 4.41
C GLU A 92 7.57 19.14 4.53
N ASP A 93 6.64 18.27 4.16
CA ASP A 93 6.84 16.82 4.11
C ASP A 93 7.49 16.37 2.78
N ASP A 94 7.70 15.07 2.61
CA ASP A 94 8.25 14.49 1.39
C ASP A 94 7.21 13.63 0.68
N TYR A 95 7.39 13.42 -0.63
CA TYR A 95 6.55 12.47 -1.34
C TYR A 95 6.77 11.07 -0.79
N VAL A 96 5.67 10.45 -0.38
CA VAL A 96 5.65 9.05 0.09
C VAL A 96 4.71 8.22 -0.78
N PRO A 97 4.99 6.93 -1.00
CA PRO A 97 4.11 6.05 -1.77
C PRO A 97 2.71 5.98 -1.16
N SER A 98 1.72 5.82 -2.03
CA SER A 98 0.37 5.49 -1.60
C SER A 98 0.33 4.09 -1.00
N ILE A 99 -0.29 3.97 0.16
CA ILE A 99 -0.44 2.70 0.87
C ILE A 99 -1.88 2.46 1.30
N LEU A 100 -2.23 1.20 1.47
CA LEU A 100 -3.39 0.77 2.24
C LEU A 100 -2.92 -0.24 3.29
N PHE A 101 -3.13 0.09 4.56
CA PHE A 101 -2.80 -0.81 5.67
C PHE A 101 -3.94 -1.78 5.94
N GLU A 102 -3.64 -3.07 5.91
CA GLU A 102 -4.59 -4.17 6.06
C GLU A 102 -4.47 -4.81 7.44
N ARG A 103 -5.24 -4.29 8.42
CA ARG A 103 -5.24 -4.78 9.82
C ARG A 103 -5.40 -6.29 10.00
N HIS A 104 -6.05 -6.96 9.05
CA HIS A 104 -6.28 -8.40 9.08
C HIS A 104 -5.09 -9.22 8.60
N HIS A 105 -4.22 -8.62 7.77
CA HIS A 105 -2.89 -9.18 7.50
C HIS A 105 -2.01 -9.06 8.74
N PHE A 106 -2.05 -7.92 9.43
CA PHE A 106 -1.25 -7.73 10.64
C PHE A 106 -1.66 -8.69 11.76
N HIS A 107 -2.97 -8.84 11.98
CA HIS A 107 -3.53 -9.89 12.84
C HIS A 107 -3.00 -11.28 12.47
N ARG A 108 -3.04 -11.65 11.19
CA ARG A 108 -2.59 -12.97 10.71
C ARG A 108 -1.10 -13.19 10.99
N TYR A 109 -0.24 -12.21 10.70
CA TYR A 109 1.20 -12.35 10.88
C TYR A 109 1.65 -12.31 12.34
N THR A 110 0.85 -11.70 13.22
CA THR A 110 1.13 -11.60 14.67
C THR A 110 0.30 -12.57 15.51
N ASN A 111 -0.46 -13.46 14.87
CA ASN A 111 -1.40 -14.39 15.51
C ASN A 111 -2.38 -13.70 16.48
N GLY A 112 -2.79 -12.47 16.15
CA GLY A 112 -3.79 -11.71 16.91
C GLY A 112 -3.33 -11.18 18.27
N VAL A 113 -2.02 -11.24 18.59
CA VAL A 113 -1.49 -10.77 19.88
C VAL A 113 -1.80 -9.28 20.13
N TYR A 114 -2.04 -8.50 19.08
CA TYR A 114 -2.32 -7.06 19.15
C TYR A 114 -3.80 -6.68 18.93
N ASP A 115 -4.74 -7.62 18.99
CA ASP A 115 -6.18 -7.38 18.74
C ASP A 115 -6.85 -6.42 19.74
N SER A 116 -6.18 -6.08 20.85
CA SER A 116 -6.59 -4.97 21.73
C SER A 116 -6.53 -3.59 21.05
N GLN A 117 -5.86 -3.49 19.89
CA GLN A 117 -5.81 -2.31 19.04
C GLN A 117 -6.52 -2.58 17.70
N PRO A 118 -7.87 -2.59 17.68
CA PRO A 118 -8.67 -3.12 16.58
C PRO A 118 -8.58 -2.34 15.26
N ASP A 119 -7.99 -1.16 15.29
CA ASP A 119 -7.75 -0.33 14.11
C ASP A 119 -6.49 -0.76 13.34
N ILE A 120 -5.52 -1.41 14.01
CA ILE A 120 -4.30 -1.96 13.39
C ILE A 120 -4.23 -3.49 13.42
N SER A 121 -4.97 -4.18 14.28
CA SER A 121 -5.05 -5.65 14.32
C SER A 121 -6.49 -6.12 14.46
N ASN A 122 -7.02 -6.82 13.47
CA ASN A 122 -8.35 -7.44 13.57
C ASN A 122 -8.48 -8.60 12.59
N SER A 123 -9.04 -9.74 13.00
CA SER A 123 -9.29 -10.86 12.08
C SER A 123 -10.17 -10.53 10.87
N ARG A 124 -10.98 -9.46 10.96
CA ARG A 124 -11.82 -8.98 9.86
C ARG A 124 -11.16 -7.82 9.10
N SER A 125 -11.26 -7.88 7.77
CA SER A 125 -10.85 -6.78 6.89
C SER A 125 -11.69 -5.51 7.10
N GLY A 126 -11.37 -4.44 6.37
CA GLY A 126 -12.00 -3.13 6.54
C GLY A 126 -11.36 -2.30 7.65
N GLY A 127 -12.06 -1.26 8.10
CA GLY A 127 -11.51 -0.30 9.06
C GLY A 127 -10.33 0.50 8.48
N TYR A 128 -10.24 0.60 7.16
CA TYR A 128 -9.10 1.21 6.47
C TYR A 128 -8.89 2.66 6.89
N GLY A 129 -9.97 3.44 7.03
CA GLY A 129 -9.87 4.87 7.33
C GLY A 129 -9.54 5.70 6.10
N THR A 130 -9.03 6.89 6.31
CA THR A 130 -8.62 7.86 5.29
C THR A 130 -7.17 7.65 4.86
N ARG A 131 -6.76 8.33 3.78
CA ARG A 131 -5.37 8.27 3.29
C ARG A 131 -4.36 8.79 4.32
N SER A 132 -4.68 9.86 5.05
CA SER A 132 -3.80 10.45 6.07
C SER A 132 -3.60 9.53 7.28
N GLU A 133 -4.51 8.59 7.52
CA GLU A 133 -4.40 7.64 8.64
C GLU A 133 -3.51 6.42 8.32
N GLN A 134 -3.18 6.17 7.05
CA GLN A 134 -2.52 4.92 6.67
C GLN A 134 -1.10 4.80 7.24
N TYR A 135 -0.28 5.86 7.14
CA TYR A 135 1.07 5.86 7.69
C TYR A 135 1.07 5.84 9.22
N GLN A 136 0.08 6.47 9.86
CA GLN A 136 -0.10 6.37 11.31
C GLN A 136 -0.34 4.92 11.75
N LYS A 137 -1.22 4.19 11.05
CA LYS A 137 -1.49 2.77 11.31
C LYS A 137 -0.27 1.89 11.07
N LEU A 138 0.41 2.09 9.94
CA LEU A 138 1.62 1.36 9.60
C LEU A 138 2.71 1.57 10.66
N LEU A 139 2.98 2.81 11.08
CA LEU A 139 4.02 3.10 12.08
C LEU A 139 3.68 2.51 13.45
N ARG A 140 2.40 2.57 13.86
CA ARG A 140 1.94 1.89 15.08
C ARG A 140 2.20 0.40 15.06
N ALA A 141 1.83 -0.26 13.97
CA ALA A 141 2.11 -1.68 13.78
C ALA A 141 3.62 -1.95 13.71
N TYR A 142 4.39 -1.07 13.06
CA TYR A 142 5.84 -1.22 12.86
C TYR A 142 6.64 -1.18 14.17
N VAL A 143 6.21 -0.37 15.14
CA VAL A 143 6.79 -0.36 16.49
C VAL A 143 6.57 -1.69 17.22
N LEU A 144 5.47 -2.39 16.93
CA LEU A 144 5.12 -3.66 17.58
C LEU A 144 5.81 -4.85 16.91
N ASP A 145 5.73 -4.94 15.57
CA ASP A 145 6.40 -5.95 14.76
C ASP A 145 6.68 -5.39 13.36
N LYS A 146 7.95 -5.06 13.10
CA LYS A 146 8.41 -4.43 11.85
C LYS A 146 8.03 -5.26 10.62
N GLN A 147 8.37 -6.55 10.61
CA GLN A 147 8.18 -7.42 9.45
C GLN A 147 6.69 -7.67 9.17
N ALA A 148 5.90 -7.94 10.22
CA ALA A 148 4.47 -8.11 10.08
C ALA A 148 3.80 -6.83 9.57
N ALA A 149 4.19 -5.66 10.10
CA ALA A 149 3.64 -4.38 9.69
C ALA A 149 3.89 -4.08 8.21
N LEU A 150 5.14 -4.21 7.76
CA LEU A 150 5.52 -3.97 6.37
C LEU A 150 4.75 -4.89 5.41
N LYS A 151 4.68 -6.19 5.72
CA LYS A 151 3.92 -7.20 4.94
C LYS A 151 2.41 -6.96 4.92
N SER A 152 1.89 -6.12 5.81
CA SER A 152 0.46 -5.84 5.96
C SER A 152 0.00 -4.58 5.26
N ALA A 153 0.84 -3.98 4.41
CA ALA A 153 0.46 -2.85 3.57
C ALA A 153 0.63 -3.17 2.08
N SER A 154 -0.31 -2.69 1.27
CA SER A 154 -0.18 -2.59 -0.18
C SER A 154 0.45 -1.27 -0.57
N TRP A 155 1.22 -1.25 -1.66
CA TRP A 155 2.07 -0.11 -2.00
C TRP A 155 1.95 0.35 -3.45
N GLY A 156 2.04 1.66 -3.63
CA GLY A 156 2.26 2.32 -4.92
C GLY A 156 1.09 2.19 -5.90
N LYS A 157 1.40 2.43 -7.18
CA LYS A 157 0.42 2.56 -8.27
C LYS A 157 -0.44 1.32 -8.50
N PHE A 158 0.12 0.14 -8.21
CA PHE A 158 -0.51 -1.16 -8.42
C PHE A 158 -0.97 -1.83 -7.12
N GLN A 159 -0.78 -1.18 -5.96
CA GLN A 159 -1.23 -1.67 -4.65
C GLN A 159 -0.84 -3.15 -4.40
N ILE A 160 0.40 -3.52 -4.69
CA ILE A 160 0.89 -4.86 -4.38
C ILE A 160 1.19 -4.93 -2.89
N LEU A 161 0.58 -5.89 -2.18
CA LEU A 161 0.91 -6.21 -0.79
C LEU A 161 2.39 -6.61 -0.66
N ALA A 162 3.11 -6.00 0.28
CA ALA A 162 4.54 -6.30 0.47
C ALA A 162 4.80 -7.75 0.93
N SER A 163 3.78 -8.49 1.37
CA SER A 163 3.90 -9.94 1.56
C SER A 163 4.20 -10.71 0.28
N ASN A 164 3.95 -10.12 -0.89
CA ASN A 164 4.24 -10.69 -2.22
C ASN A 164 5.63 -10.31 -2.74
N TYR A 165 6.54 -9.82 -1.88
CA TYR A 165 7.87 -9.33 -2.29
C TYR A 165 8.65 -10.33 -3.17
N GLN A 166 8.62 -11.63 -2.85
CA GLN A 166 9.31 -12.66 -3.65
C GLN A 166 8.71 -12.78 -5.06
N ALA A 167 7.39 -12.79 -5.16
CA ALA A 167 6.66 -12.81 -6.43
C ALA A 167 6.92 -11.53 -7.25
N ALA A 168 7.10 -10.40 -6.57
CA ALA A 168 7.49 -9.13 -7.19
C ALA A 168 8.99 -9.04 -7.55
N GLY A 169 9.80 -10.04 -7.18
CA GLY A 169 11.22 -10.14 -7.57
C GLY A 169 12.24 -9.64 -6.54
N TYR A 170 11.85 -9.53 -5.27
CA TYR A 170 12.69 -8.99 -4.19
C TYR A 170 13.05 -10.07 -3.15
N SER A 171 14.12 -9.83 -2.38
CA SER A 171 14.61 -10.79 -1.38
C SER A 171 13.97 -10.61 -0.01
N SER A 172 13.39 -9.43 0.26
CA SER A 172 12.72 -9.08 1.51
C SER A 172 11.58 -8.07 1.28
N PRO A 173 10.61 -7.93 2.21
CA PRO A 173 9.61 -6.87 2.12
C PRO A 173 10.24 -5.48 2.23
N GLU A 174 11.35 -5.32 2.96
CA GLU A 174 12.11 -4.06 3.02
C GLU A 174 12.68 -3.67 1.65
N GLU A 175 13.31 -4.60 0.93
CA GLU A 175 13.83 -4.33 -0.41
C GLU A 175 12.71 -3.94 -1.38
N PHE A 176 11.56 -4.63 -1.31
CA PHE A 176 10.37 -4.26 -2.08
C PHE A 176 9.94 -2.83 -1.76
N ILE A 177 9.77 -2.48 -0.49
CA ILE A 177 9.28 -1.15 -0.08
C ILE A 177 10.29 -0.05 -0.44
N ILE A 178 11.59 -0.28 -0.24
CA ILE A 178 12.66 0.63 -0.66
C ILE A 178 12.54 0.88 -2.17
N SER A 179 12.47 -0.17 -2.99
CA SER A 179 12.36 -0.02 -4.44
C SER A 179 11.09 0.74 -4.84
N ILE A 180 9.96 0.39 -4.25
CA ILE A 180 8.68 1.06 -4.50
C ILE A 180 8.69 2.51 -4.01
N SER A 181 9.52 2.89 -3.05
CA SER A 181 9.62 4.28 -2.60
C SER A 181 10.34 5.20 -3.60
N GLU A 182 11.21 4.67 -4.46
CA GLU A 182 12.09 5.48 -5.30
C GLU A 182 11.44 5.99 -6.60
N SER A 183 10.60 5.19 -7.28
CA SER A 183 9.97 5.62 -8.54
C SER A 183 8.70 4.85 -8.92
N GLU A 184 7.84 5.43 -9.76
CA GLU A 184 6.73 4.66 -10.35
C GLU A 184 7.23 3.59 -11.33
N LYS A 185 8.38 3.80 -11.98
CA LYS A 185 8.98 2.79 -12.86
C LYS A 185 9.29 1.49 -12.09
N ASN A 186 9.72 1.61 -10.83
CA ASN A 186 9.88 0.45 -9.94
C ASN A 186 8.53 -0.20 -9.58
N HIS A 187 7.44 0.57 -9.47
CA HIS A 187 6.10 0.00 -9.27
C HIS A 187 5.70 -0.89 -10.44
N LEU A 188 5.98 -0.44 -11.66
CA LEU A 188 5.70 -1.21 -12.88
C LEU A 188 6.57 -2.46 -12.98
N ALA A 189 7.86 -2.37 -12.65
CA ALA A 189 8.76 -3.53 -12.63
C ALA A 189 8.25 -4.61 -11.65
N ALA A 190 7.88 -4.21 -10.43
CA ALA A 190 7.29 -5.09 -9.43
C ALA A 190 5.98 -5.73 -9.92
N PHE A 191 5.11 -4.94 -10.57
CA PHE A 191 3.86 -5.43 -11.16
C PHE A 191 4.10 -6.48 -12.24
N ILE A 192 5.02 -6.24 -13.18
CA ILE A 192 5.37 -7.20 -14.23
C ILE A 192 5.83 -8.53 -13.61
N ASN A 193 6.73 -8.48 -12.64
CA ASN A 193 7.22 -9.69 -11.96
C ASN A 193 6.10 -10.42 -11.23
N PHE A 194 5.27 -9.68 -10.49
CA PHE A 194 4.15 -10.24 -9.75
C PHE A 194 3.16 -10.96 -10.67
N ILE A 195 2.76 -10.34 -11.79
CA ILE A 195 1.89 -10.98 -12.78
C ILE A 195 2.55 -12.21 -13.39
N LYS A 196 3.83 -12.15 -13.77
CA LYS A 196 4.55 -13.29 -14.36
C LYS A 196 4.69 -14.48 -13.40
N SER A 197 4.79 -14.21 -12.10
CA SER A 197 4.95 -15.24 -11.08
C SER A 197 3.71 -16.14 -10.92
N ASN A 198 2.55 -15.69 -11.40
CA ASN A 198 1.28 -16.38 -11.25
C ASN A 198 0.65 -16.67 -12.62
N PRO A 199 0.65 -17.93 -13.09
CA PRO A 199 0.11 -18.30 -14.41
C PRO A 199 -1.37 -17.94 -14.61
N VAL A 200 -2.18 -17.94 -13.55
CA VAL A 200 -3.59 -17.57 -13.61
C VAL A 200 -3.74 -16.07 -13.85
N LEU A 201 -3.01 -15.23 -13.09
CA LEU A 201 -2.99 -13.79 -13.31
C LEU A 201 -2.46 -13.42 -14.70
N LEU A 202 -1.35 -14.04 -15.11
CA LEU A 202 -0.74 -13.80 -16.42
C LEU A 202 -1.71 -14.16 -17.55
N ARG A 203 -2.39 -15.30 -17.47
CA ARG A 203 -3.39 -15.67 -18.45
C ARG A 203 -4.57 -14.71 -18.42
N ALA A 204 -5.08 -14.37 -17.24
CA ALA A 204 -6.25 -13.52 -17.10
C ALA A 204 -6.04 -12.11 -17.68
N ILE A 205 -4.88 -11.48 -17.47
CA ILE A 205 -4.60 -10.16 -18.05
C ILE A 205 -4.43 -10.20 -19.58
N ARG A 206 -3.94 -11.32 -20.14
CA ARG A 206 -3.83 -11.53 -21.60
C ARG A 206 -5.20 -11.74 -22.24
N ASP A 207 -5.99 -12.61 -21.64
CA ASP A 207 -7.30 -13.01 -22.13
C ASP A 207 -8.39 -11.95 -21.79
N LYS A 208 -8.03 -10.93 -21.00
CA LYS A 208 -8.96 -9.90 -20.47
C LYS A 208 -10.07 -10.53 -19.61
N ASP A 209 -9.72 -11.61 -18.92
CA ASP A 209 -10.59 -12.28 -17.97
C ASP A 209 -10.55 -11.52 -16.64
N TRP A 210 -11.30 -10.42 -16.60
CA TRP A 210 -11.31 -9.50 -15.46
C TRP A 210 -11.78 -10.14 -14.16
N LEU A 211 -12.66 -11.14 -14.25
CA LEU A 211 -13.15 -11.85 -13.07
C LEU A 211 -12.04 -12.71 -12.46
N ASN A 212 -11.39 -13.56 -13.25
CA ASN A 212 -10.28 -14.36 -12.73
C ASN A 212 -9.08 -13.49 -12.32
N PHE A 213 -8.84 -12.38 -13.01
CA PHE A 213 -7.85 -11.40 -12.58
C PHE A 213 -8.21 -10.85 -11.19
N ALA A 214 -9.44 -10.36 -10.99
CA ALA A 214 -9.91 -9.80 -9.73
C ALA A 214 -9.84 -10.80 -8.57
N LEU A 215 -10.31 -12.03 -8.78
CA LEU A 215 -10.31 -13.08 -7.75
C LEU A 215 -8.90 -13.44 -7.29
N CYS A 216 -7.92 -13.38 -8.20
CA CYS A 216 -6.54 -13.71 -7.87
C CYS A 216 -5.73 -12.49 -7.38
N TYR A 217 -6.06 -11.28 -7.82
CA TYR A 217 -5.34 -10.05 -7.47
C TYR A 217 -5.86 -9.39 -6.19
N ASN A 218 -7.18 -9.25 -6.06
CA ASN A 218 -7.86 -8.62 -4.92
C ASN A 218 -8.43 -9.65 -3.92
N GLY A 219 -8.52 -10.92 -4.34
CA GLY A 219 -8.98 -12.04 -3.49
C GLY A 219 -10.43 -12.44 -3.74
N GLN A 220 -10.83 -13.57 -3.14
CA GLN A 220 -12.13 -14.21 -3.36
C GLN A 220 -13.33 -13.38 -2.90
N SER A 221 -13.10 -12.43 -1.99
CA SER A 221 -14.14 -11.55 -1.47
C SER A 221 -14.31 -10.25 -2.28
N GLN A 222 -13.63 -10.10 -3.42
CA GLN A 222 -13.74 -8.92 -4.27
C GLN A 222 -15.21 -8.67 -4.66
N ARG A 223 -15.61 -7.40 -4.71
CA ARG A 223 -16.95 -6.98 -5.15
C ARG A 223 -16.87 -5.86 -6.17
N GLY A 224 -17.21 -6.17 -7.43
CA GLY A 224 -17.24 -5.20 -8.53
C GLY A 224 -15.85 -4.68 -8.95
N TYR A 225 -14.77 -5.31 -8.47
CA TYR A 225 -13.41 -4.94 -8.86
C TYR A 225 -13.16 -5.32 -10.33
N ASP A 226 -13.65 -6.47 -10.76
CA ASP A 226 -13.62 -6.91 -12.17
C ASP A 226 -14.39 -5.97 -13.09
N ASP A 227 -15.58 -5.51 -12.68
CA ASP A 227 -16.37 -4.53 -13.42
C ASP A 227 -15.64 -3.19 -13.58
N ARG A 228 -14.93 -2.75 -12.52
CA ARG A 228 -14.13 -1.52 -12.55
C ARG A 228 -12.93 -1.64 -13.49
N ILE A 229 -12.22 -2.77 -13.48
CA ILE A 229 -11.13 -3.00 -14.45
C ILE A 229 -11.71 -2.96 -15.86
N ARG A 230 -12.83 -3.66 -16.12
CA ARG A 230 -13.48 -3.67 -17.43
C ARG A 230 -13.82 -2.24 -17.88
N ALA A 231 -14.49 -1.46 -17.04
CA ALA A 231 -14.87 -0.08 -17.35
C ALA A 231 -13.66 0.84 -17.59
N ASN A 232 -12.57 0.63 -16.86
CA ASN A 232 -11.33 1.39 -17.08
C ASN A 232 -10.61 0.96 -18.37
N TYR A 233 -10.62 -0.33 -18.69
CA TYR A 233 -10.04 -0.86 -19.93
C TYR A 233 -10.72 -0.27 -21.17
N GLU A 234 -12.06 -0.20 -21.20
CA GLU A 234 -12.79 0.38 -22.33
C GLU A 234 -12.48 1.88 -22.57
N GLN A 235 -11.96 2.60 -21.57
CA GLN A 235 -11.55 4.01 -21.73
C GLN A 235 -10.16 4.17 -22.37
N TYR A 236 -9.36 3.11 -22.40
CA TYR A 236 -8.01 3.11 -22.98
C TYR A 236 -7.93 2.40 -24.33
N ARG A 237 -9.07 1.92 -24.83
CA ARG A 237 -9.21 1.21 -26.09
C ARG A 237 -9.37 2.16 -27.27
#